data_AF-A0A1G7LE13-F1
#
_entry.id   AF-A0A1G7LE13-F1
#
_cell.length_a   1.000
_cell.length_b   1.000
_cell.length_c   1.000
_cell.angle_alpha   90.00
_cell.angle_beta   90.00
_cell.angle_gamma   90.00
#
_symmetry.space_group_name_H-M   'P 1'
#
loop_
_entity.id
_entity.type
_entity.pdbx_description
1 polymer ?
#
loop_
_entity_poly.entity_id
_entity_poly.type
_entity_poly.pdbx_seq_one_letter_code
_entity_poly.pdbx_strand_id
1 'polypeptide(L)'
;MYRRVWAPRGKTPLAWVRPRYRWLYVYGFVRPGTGESEFWLLPTVNAVAFSEVLGRFARLRGAGEGKLLLLVLDRAGWHVSGRVEVPEGVGLVFLPPYSPELQPCRPSRA
;
A
#
# COMPACT_ATOMS: atom_id res chain seq x y z
N MET A 1 -10.91 0.02 -19.29
CA MET A 1 -12.39 0.06 -19.22
C MET A 1 -12.93 -1.06 -20.10
N TYR A 2 -13.50 -2.11 -19.52
CA TYR A 2 -14.11 -3.19 -20.30
C TYR A 2 -15.52 -2.77 -20.69
N ARG A 3 -15.71 -2.45 -21.97
CA ARG A 3 -17.03 -2.25 -22.58
C ARG A 3 -17.54 -3.61 -23.04
N ARG A 4 -18.80 -3.95 -22.73
CA ARG A 4 -19.45 -5.10 -23.37
C ARG A 4 -19.56 -4.83 -24.87
N VAL A 5 -19.14 -5.79 -25.67
CA VAL A 5 -19.22 -5.73 -27.14
C VAL A 5 -20.11 -6.86 -27.63
N TRP A 6 -20.97 -6.58 -28.60
CA TRP A 6 -21.75 -7.61 -29.27
C TRP A 6 -20.85 -8.33 -30.28
N ALA A 7 -20.92 -9.66 -30.29
CA ALA A 7 -20.21 -10.50 -31.25
C ALA A 7 -21.14 -11.58 -31.80
N PRO A 8 -20.99 -11.99 -33.07
CA PRO A 8 -21.73 -13.11 -33.63
C PRO A 8 -21.54 -14.39 -32.81
N ARG A 9 -22.60 -15.19 -32.69
CA ARG A 9 -22.57 -16.48 -31.96
C ARG A 9 -21.49 -17.38 -32.56
N GLY A 10 -20.59 -17.88 -31.71
CA GLY A 10 -19.45 -18.72 -32.12
C GLY A 10 -18.20 -17.95 -32.54
N LYS A 11 -18.18 -16.61 -32.47
CA LYS A 11 -16.98 -15.80 -32.73
C LYS A 11 -16.51 -15.08 -31.48
N THR A 12 -15.25 -15.31 -31.09
CA THR A 12 -14.60 -14.58 -29.99
C THR A 12 -14.24 -13.17 -30.47
N PRO A 13 -14.78 -12.10 -29.86
CA PRO A 13 -14.40 -10.74 -30.22
C PRO A 13 -12.95 -10.47 -29.83
N LEU A 14 -12.15 -9.98 -30.79
CA LEU A 14 -10.81 -9.46 -30.52
C LEU A 14 -10.92 -7.98 -30.19
N ALA A 15 -10.66 -7.62 -28.93
CA ALA A 15 -10.62 -6.25 -28.47
C ALA A 15 -9.18 -5.82 -28.23
N TRP A 16 -8.69 -4.85 -29.02
CA TRP A 16 -7.38 -4.25 -28.81
C TRP A 16 -7.46 -3.25 -27.67
N VAL A 17 -7.13 -3.72 -26.46
CA VAL A 17 -6.99 -2.84 -25.30
C VAL A 17 -5.59 -2.23 -25.33
N ARG A 18 -5.50 -0.91 -25.39
CA ARG A 18 -4.28 -0.16 -25.09
C ARG A 18 -4.45 0.49 -23.72
N PRO A 19 -4.06 -0.17 -22.62
CA PRO A 19 -4.18 0.44 -21.30
C PRO A 19 -3.28 1.67 -21.25
N ARG A 20 -3.89 2.85 -21.20
CA ARG A 20 -3.24 4.10 -20.80
C ARG A 20 -3.87 4.52 -19.50
N TYR A 21 -3.14 4.31 -18.42
CA TYR A 21 -3.57 4.66 -17.09
C TYR A 21 -2.60 5.69 -16.51
N ARG A 22 -3.17 6.67 -15.81
CA ARG A 22 -2.43 7.49 -14.86
C ARG A 22 -2.73 6.90 -13.49
N TRP A 23 -1.69 6.73 -12.68
CA TRP A 23 -1.82 6.16 -11.35
C TRP A 23 -1.49 7.20 -10.31
N LEU A 24 -2.15 7.06 -9.17
CA LEU A 24 -1.81 7.72 -7.93
C LEU A 24 -1.86 6.65 -6.86
N TYR A 25 -0.81 6.56 -6.06
CA TYR A 25 -0.69 5.58 -5.01
C TYR A 25 -1.12 6.20 -3.69
N VAL A 26 -1.89 5.44 -2.92
CA VAL A 26 -2.29 5.80 -1.56
C VAL A 26 -1.47 4.94 -0.60
N TYR A 27 -0.69 5.58 0.25
CA TYR A 27 -0.14 4.94 1.44
C TYR A 27 -1.10 5.19 2.59
N GLY A 28 -1.52 4.15 3.28
CA GLY A 28 -2.49 4.25 4.38
C GLY A 28 -2.00 3.49 5.60
N PHE A 29 -2.05 4.13 6.76
CA PHE A 29 -1.81 3.49 8.05
C PHE A 29 -3.06 3.62 8.89
N VAL A 30 -3.43 2.53 9.56
CA VAL A 30 -4.62 2.47 10.43
C VAL A 30 -4.18 1.98 11.79
N ARG A 31 -4.64 2.62 12.86
CA ARG A 31 -4.52 2.12 14.24
C ARG A 31 -5.71 1.22 14.54
N PRO A 32 -5.54 -0.12 14.62
CA PRO A 32 -6.68 -1.04 14.71
C PRO A 32 -7.56 -0.81 15.95
N GLY A 33 -6.95 -0.46 17.09
CA GLY A 33 -7.68 -0.27 18.35
C GLY A 33 -8.56 0.97 18.41
N THR A 34 -8.34 1.99 17.57
CA THR A 34 -9.13 3.24 17.59
C THR A 34 -9.77 3.59 16.25
N GLY A 35 -9.35 2.96 15.15
CA GLY A 35 -9.78 3.29 13.79
C GLY A 35 -9.14 4.55 13.20
N GLU A 36 -8.30 5.28 13.96
CA GLU A 36 -7.55 6.42 13.43
C GLU A 36 -6.73 6.01 12.21
N SER A 37 -6.81 6.82 11.14
CA SER A 37 -6.19 6.50 9.86
C SER A 37 -5.48 7.73 9.29
N GLU A 38 -4.31 7.51 8.69
CA GLU A 38 -3.50 8.54 8.04
C GLU A 38 -3.14 8.11 6.61
N PHE A 39 -3.20 9.05 5.67
CA PHE A 39 -3.04 8.76 4.24
C PHE A 39 -2.09 9.72 3.52
N TRP A 40 -1.31 9.20 2.58
CA TRP A 40 -0.46 9.98 1.68
C TRP A 40 -0.72 9.61 0.21
N LEU A 41 -0.84 10.63 -0.64
CA LEU A 41 -0.98 10.48 -2.09
C LEU A 41 0.35 10.75 -2.79
N LEU A 42 0.88 9.75 -3.49
CA LEU A 42 2.16 9.85 -4.20
C LEU A 42 2.06 9.32 -5.64
N PRO A 43 2.82 9.88 -6.59
CA PRO A 43 2.81 9.42 -7.99
C PRO A 43 3.54 8.08 -8.19
N THR A 44 4.22 7.55 -7.16
CA THR A 44 5.05 6.35 -7.25
C THR A 44 4.98 5.49 -5.99
N VAL A 45 5.28 4.20 -6.16
CA VAL A 45 5.51 3.24 -5.08
C VAL A 45 6.89 2.62 -5.20
N ASN A 46 7.78 2.93 -4.25
CA ASN A 46 9.13 2.37 -4.16
C ASN A 46 9.72 2.61 -2.76
N ALA A 47 10.89 2.03 -2.47
CA ALA A 47 11.53 2.13 -1.16
C ALA A 47 11.84 3.58 -0.73
N VAL A 48 12.22 4.45 -1.67
CA VAL A 48 12.52 5.87 -1.37
C VAL A 48 11.26 6.61 -0.95
N ALA A 49 10.19 6.50 -1.75
CA ALA A 49 8.90 7.10 -1.45
C ALA A 49 8.31 6.56 -0.14
N PHE A 50 8.50 5.27 0.14
CA PHE A 50 8.07 4.68 1.40
C PHE A 50 8.84 5.23 2.61
N SER A 51 10.17 5.39 2.51
CA SER A 51 11.01 5.98 3.56
C SER A 51 10.60 7.41 3.90
N GLU A 52 10.31 8.22 2.88
CA GLU A 52 9.77 9.58 3.04
C GLU A 52 8.43 9.59 3.79
N VAL A 53 7.53 8.67 3.44
CA VAL A 53 6.25 8.51 4.12
C VAL A 53 6.45 8.08 5.57
N LEU A 54 7.33 7.12 5.85
CA LEU A 54 7.65 6.70 7.21
C LEU A 54 8.18 7.87 8.04
N GLY A 55 9.10 8.68 7.50
CA GLY A 55 9.65 9.85 8.20
C GLY A 55 8.60 10.93 8.48
N ARG A 56 7.63 11.13 7.60
CA ARG A 56 6.49 12.04 7.84
C ARG A 56 5.54 11.46 8.88
N PHE A 57 5.21 10.18 8.79
CA PHE A 57 4.34 9.49 9.74
C PHE A 57 4.93 9.48 11.15
N ALA A 58 6.23 9.17 11.27
CA ALA A 58 6.95 9.17 12.54
C ALA A 58 6.90 10.54 13.21
N ARG A 59 7.21 11.62 12.47
CA ARG A 59 7.11 12.99 12.98
C ARG A 59 5.69 13.37 13.37
N LEU A 60 4.71 13.07 12.52
CA LEU A 60 3.29 13.37 12.76
C LEU A 60 2.79 12.71 14.06
N ARG A 61 3.24 11.48 14.32
CA ARG A 61 2.83 10.70 15.50
C ARG A 61 3.82 10.83 16.66
N GLY A 62 4.88 11.63 16.52
CA GLY A 62 5.91 11.83 17.55
C GLY A 62 6.63 10.56 17.99
N ALA A 63 7.01 9.69 17.03
CA ALA A 63 7.87 8.53 17.32
C ALA A 63 9.27 8.99 17.75
N GLY A 64 9.90 8.25 18.67
CA GLY A 64 11.22 8.58 19.21
C GLY A 64 11.35 8.21 20.69
N GLU A 65 12.14 8.97 21.45
CA GLU A 65 12.38 8.73 22.89
C GLU A 65 11.06 8.60 23.66
N GLY A 66 10.81 7.40 24.19
CA GLY A 66 9.61 7.07 24.97
C GLY A 66 8.37 6.67 24.15
N LYS A 67 8.43 6.68 22.81
CA LYS A 67 7.29 6.26 21.95
C LYS A 67 7.73 5.46 20.73
N LEU A 68 7.40 4.16 20.77
CA LEU A 68 7.59 3.24 19.66
C LEU A 68 6.29 3.11 18.83
N LEU A 69 6.42 3.21 17.51
CA LEU A 69 5.37 2.90 16.54
C LEU A 69 5.71 1.58 15.84
N LEU A 70 4.88 0.57 16.04
CA LEU A 70 4.99 -0.70 15.31
C LEU A 70 4.05 -0.69 14.11
N LEU A 71 4.61 -0.88 12.93
CA LEU A 71 3.87 -0.95 11.67
C LEU A 71 3.83 -2.39 11.19
N VAL A 72 2.62 -2.91 11.01
CA VAL A 72 2.38 -4.24 10.46
C VAL A 72 2.20 -4.14 8.95
N LEU A 73 3.07 -4.79 8.19
CA LEU A 73 3.15 -4.68 6.74
C LEU A 73 3.09 -6.05 6.08
N ASP A 74 2.65 -6.07 4.83
CA ASP A 74 2.90 -7.23 3.97
C ASP A 74 4.37 -7.25 3.48
N ARG A 75 4.76 -8.31 2.79
CA ARG A 75 6.12 -8.48 2.27
C ARG A 75 6.28 -7.97 0.84
N ALA A 76 5.61 -6.89 0.45
CA ALA A 76 5.85 -6.27 -0.85
C ALA A 76 7.33 -5.92 -1.01
N GLY A 77 7.91 -6.15 -2.21
CA GLY A 77 9.36 -6.04 -2.40
C GLY A 77 9.97 -4.69 -2.03
N TRP A 78 9.17 -3.61 -2.07
CA TRP A 78 9.60 -2.28 -1.67
C TRP A 78 9.45 -2.01 -0.16
N HIS A 79 8.65 -2.77 0.57
CA HIS A 79 8.60 -2.73 2.04
C HIS A 79 9.82 -3.42 2.68
N VAL A 80 10.27 -4.53 2.09
CA VAL A 80 11.39 -5.36 2.61
C VAL A 80 12.73 -5.00 1.98
N SER A 81 12.77 -3.96 1.14
CA SER A 81 14.00 -3.55 0.47
C SER A 81 15.00 -3.02 1.48
N GLY A 82 16.27 -3.43 1.38
CA GLY A 82 17.36 -2.85 2.19
C GLY A 82 17.67 -1.38 1.90
N ARG A 83 16.93 -0.75 0.98
CA ARG A 83 16.96 0.69 0.69
C ARG A 83 15.91 1.49 1.49
N VAL A 84 15.09 0.82 2.31
CA VAL A 84 14.12 1.49 3.17
C VAL A 84 14.85 2.08 4.37
N GLU A 85 14.72 3.38 4.56
CA GLU A 85 15.20 4.08 5.75
C GLU A 85 14.05 4.13 6.76
N VAL A 86 14.26 3.48 7.92
CA VAL A 86 13.27 3.43 8.99
C VAL A 86 13.62 4.49 10.03
N PRO A 87 12.72 5.46 10.32
CA PRO A 87 12.98 6.49 11.32
C PRO A 87 13.13 5.90 12.72
N GLU A 88 13.84 6.62 13.60
CA GLU A 88 13.93 6.27 15.01
C GLU A 88 12.54 6.18 15.65
N GLY A 89 12.36 5.20 16.55
CA GLY A 89 11.07 4.95 17.20
C GLY A 89 10.03 4.33 16.26
N VAL A 90 10.40 3.87 15.06
CA VAL A 90 9.53 3.06 14.18
C VAL A 90 10.10 1.65 14.04
N GLY A 91 9.26 0.65 14.27
CA GLY A 91 9.56 -0.76 14.00
C GLY A 91 8.66 -1.33 12.92
N LEU A 92 9.21 -2.13 12.02
CA LEU A 92 8.47 -2.81 10.96
C LEU A 92 8.27 -4.29 11.33
N VAL A 93 7.03 -4.75 11.30
CA VAL A 93 6.64 -6.15 11.53
C VAL A 93 6.00 -6.69 10.27
N PHE A 94 6.56 -7.78 9.73
CA PHE A 94 6.09 -8.35 8.47
C PHE A 94 5.20 -9.56 8.69
N LEU A 95 4.01 -9.53 8.08
CA LEU A 95 3.10 -10.66 8.05
C LEU A 95 3.73 -11.88 7.34
N PRO A 96 3.24 -13.10 7.60
CA PRO A 96 3.59 -14.27 6.81
C PRO A 96 3.28 -14.06 5.32
N PRO A 97 4.07 -14.66 4.41
CA PRO A 97 3.81 -14.57 2.97
C PRO A 97 2.41 -15.08 2.63
N TYR A 98 1.76 -14.42 1.66
CA TYR A 98 0.45 -14.80 1.12
C TYR A 98 -0.71 -14.85 2.14
N SER A 99 -0.63 -14.07 3.22
CA SER A 99 -1.71 -13.94 4.22
C SER A 99 -2.42 -12.57 4.19
N PRO A 100 -3.01 -12.15 3.05
CA PRO A 100 -3.66 -10.84 2.95
C PRO A 100 -4.90 -10.70 3.85
N GLU A 101 -5.50 -11.79 4.32
CA GLU A 101 -6.58 -11.83 5.30
C GLU A 101 -6.18 -11.29 6.68
N LEU A 102 -4.88 -11.28 6.99
CA LEU A 102 -4.36 -10.78 8.26
C LEU A 102 -4.10 -9.27 8.26
N GLN A 103 -4.24 -8.60 7.11
CA GLN A 103 -3.94 -7.18 6.96
C GLN A 103 -5.21 -6.32 7.20
N PRO A 104 -5.30 -5.54 8.31
CA PRO A 104 -6.51 -4.80 8.67
C PRO A 104 -6.89 -3.71 7.65
N CYS A 105 -5.91 -3.17 6.92
CA CYS A 105 -6.15 -2.14 5.91
C CYS A 105 -6.54 -2.69 4.54
N ARG A 106 -6.64 -4.02 4.37
CA ARG A 106 -7.14 -4.59 3.12
C ARG A 106 -8.63 -4.23 2.99
N PRO A 107 -9.07 -3.57 1.90
CA PRO A 107 -10.49 -3.41 1.66
C PRO A 107 -11.11 -4.80 1.52
N SER A 108 -12.18 -5.07 2.28
CA SER A 108 -13.06 -6.19 1.97
C SER A 108 -13.49 -6.05 0.52
N ARG A 109 -13.44 -7.14 -0.25
CA ARG A 109 -13.88 -7.14 -1.65
C ARG A 109 -15.26 -6.46 -1.72
N ALA A 110 -15.34 -5.34 -2.43
CA ALA A 110 -16.59 -4.83 -2.98
C ALA A 110 -17.04 -5.72 -4.15
#